data_AF-A0A1G4QN43-F1
#
_entry.id   AF-A0A1G4QN43-F1
#
_cell.length_a   1.000
_cell.length_b   1.000
_cell.length_c   1.000
_cell.angle_alpha   90.00
_cell.angle_beta   90.00
_cell.angle_gamma   90.00
#
_symmetry.space_group_name_H-M   'P 1'
#
loop_
_entity.id
_entity.type
_entity.pdbx_description
1 polymer ?
#
loop_
_entity_poly.entity_id
_entity_poly.type
_entity_poly.pdbx_seq_one_letter_code
_entity_poly.pdbx_strand_id
1 'polypeptide(L)'
;MEIIIGLILIAVILYLLWLLIKYVLAPIASILVTVIVVISAGYALIISLKSFTKSIKEHIDPYQTYVDKHADISGGIRRNYFFGPGFHQIFEIVAGAFAHLGEERKKLREWKDKKLQYVWFWDMWIYLGYFVAIVCALVLGFIWNAAFSILLAAVIIIGMTGFFSFFSLLWLTDRIVLIRRSIHNRCPICKRKSVIPVFICPSCGAIHKKLVPGPYGIMKHKCTCGTDLATTFLGGRSKYESHCPYCDTKLFSSSSQQYGIQLVGGIGTGKTTFLAAFWHEYAEWLRYNSDVRVEAMPEEAFDKLVDWFDSGESEATLETNATMYSIIHTQEQHTPVQMTIYDIAGEVFDFAESEVQQQQFRYCEGFLVIIDPTSTPDYASETITNFINTLNDVMGKNAAMASSVPVAVVITKADKYKKEIGLPRISSLFKIKLEEDYEISAERHQNDTCRGFLLDHGYENSVNLIESSFVDVRYFPVSAMGHDQEEGQYEPWGVLDPVFWLMKHDKCPLRSIIRI
;
A
#
# COMPACT_ATOMS: atom_id res chain seq x y z
N MET A 1 -92.01 -18.48 61.12
CA MET A 1 -91.19 -17.41 61.75
C MET A 1 -89.74 -17.86 61.93
N GLU A 2 -89.49 -19.06 62.46
CA GLU A 2 -88.14 -19.62 62.65
C GLU A 2 -87.31 -19.74 61.36
N ILE A 3 -87.90 -20.17 60.23
CA ILE A 3 -87.21 -20.28 58.94
C ILE A 3 -86.71 -18.91 58.43
N ILE A 4 -87.51 -17.85 58.63
CA ILE A 4 -87.16 -16.49 58.22
C ILE A 4 -86.01 -15.94 59.08
N ILE A 5 -86.06 -16.20 60.40
CA ILE A 5 -85.00 -15.82 61.33
C ILE A 5 -83.69 -16.56 60.99
N GLY A 6 -83.77 -17.86 60.68
CA GLY A 6 -82.61 -18.65 60.25
C GLY A 6 -81.96 -18.14 58.95
N LEU A 7 -82.76 -17.76 57.95
CA LEU A 7 -82.26 -17.17 56.70
C LEU A 7 -81.60 -15.81 56.92
N ILE A 8 -82.16 -14.96 57.80
CA ILE A 8 -81.56 -13.67 58.17
C ILE A 8 -80.22 -13.89 58.89
N LEU A 9 -80.14 -14.87 59.79
CA LEU A 9 -78.91 -15.19 60.53
C LEU A 9 -77.80 -15.70 59.60
N ILE A 10 -78.14 -16.54 58.63
CA ILE A 10 -77.22 -16.99 57.58
C ILE A 10 -76.76 -15.80 56.72
N ALA A 11 -77.67 -14.92 56.31
CA ALA A 11 -77.33 -13.72 55.53
C ALA A 11 -76.38 -12.78 56.30
N VAL A 12 -76.59 -12.62 57.60
CA VAL A 12 -75.70 -11.83 58.48
C VAL A 12 -74.33 -12.49 58.62
N ILE A 13 -74.27 -13.81 58.81
CA ILE A 13 -72.99 -14.55 58.85
C ILE A 13 -72.24 -14.41 57.53
N LEU A 14 -72.91 -14.57 56.39
CA LEU A 14 -72.31 -14.40 55.07
C LEU A 14 -71.83 -12.97 54.83
N TYR A 15 -72.58 -11.96 55.29
CA TYR A 15 -72.18 -10.56 55.22
C TYR A 15 -70.96 -10.26 56.11
N LEU A 16 -70.91 -10.78 57.34
CA LEU A 16 -69.76 -10.65 58.23
C LEU A 16 -68.52 -11.36 57.69
N LEU A 17 -68.69 -12.55 57.09
CA LEU A 17 -67.62 -13.25 56.40
C LEU A 17 -67.12 -12.45 55.19
N TRP A 18 -68.03 -11.85 54.42
CA TRP A 18 -67.66 -10.98 53.31
C TRP A 18 -66.88 -9.74 53.78
N LEU A 19 -67.31 -9.10 54.88
CA LEU A 19 -66.59 -7.99 55.49
C LEU A 19 -65.19 -8.40 55.97
N LEU A 20 -65.07 -9.55 56.64
CA LEU A 20 -63.80 -10.10 57.10
C LEU A 20 -62.84 -10.37 55.93
N ILE A 21 -63.34 -10.99 54.85
CA ILE A 21 -62.55 -11.26 53.65
C ILE A 21 -62.11 -9.96 53.00
N LYS A 22 -63.03 -9.01 52.80
CA LYS A 22 -62.77 -7.77 52.05
C LYS A 22 -61.85 -6.80 52.80
N TYR A 23 -62.07 -6.62 54.10
CA TYR A 23 -61.39 -5.57 54.88
C TYR A 23 -60.24 -6.06 55.74
N VAL A 24 -60.12 -7.37 55.99
CA VAL A 24 -59.03 -7.92 56.81
C VAL A 24 -58.15 -8.88 56.02
N LEU A 25 -58.72 -9.94 55.44
CA LEU A 25 -57.91 -10.97 54.78
C LEU A 25 -57.30 -10.50 53.45
N ALA A 26 -58.07 -9.81 52.60
CA ALA A 26 -57.59 -9.33 51.31
C ALA A 26 -56.45 -8.29 51.42
N PRO A 27 -56.50 -7.29 52.32
CA PRO A 27 -55.37 -6.37 52.54
C PRO A 27 -54.11 -7.08 53.04
N ILE A 28 -54.25 -8.00 54.00
CA ILE A 28 -53.11 -8.77 54.54
C ILE A 28 -52.48 -9.63 53.43
N ALA A 29 -53.30 -10.32 52.64
CA ALA A 29 -52.85 -11.10 51.50
C ALA A 29 -52.13 -10.22 50.46
N SER A 30 -52.66 -9.03 50.16
CA SER A 30 -52.03 -8.08 49.22
C SER A 30 -50.64 -7.62 49.70
N ILE A 31 -50.50 -7.30 50.99
CA ILE A 31 -49.20 -6.93 51.58
C ILE A 31 -48.23 -8.10 51.50
N LEU A 32 -48.66 -9.32 51.86
CA LEU A 32 -47.83 -10.53 51.78
C LEU A 32 -47.35 -10.82 50.36
N VAL A 33 -48.24 -10.75 49.36
CA VAL A 33 -47.88 -10.92 47.94
C VAL A 33 -46.87 -9.85 47.52
N THR A 34 -47.08 -8.59 47.92
CA THR A 34 -46.17 -7.49 47.59
C THR A 34 -44.77 -7.73 48.16
N VAL A 35 -44.68 -8.13 49.43
CA VAL A 35 -43.41 -8.47 50.09
C VAL A 35 -42.71 -9.63 49.37
N ILE A 36 -43.46 -10.69 49.03
CA ILE A 36 -42.94 -11.84 48.28
C ILE A 36 -42.37 -11.42 46.92
N VAL A 37 -43.09 -10.56 46.18
CA VAL A 37 -42.64 -10.07 44.87
C VAL A 37 -41.37 -9.23 44.99
N VAL A 38 -41.29 -8.33 45.98
CA VAL A 38 -40.11 -7.48 46.21
C VAL A 38 -38.88 -8.33 46.56
N ILE A 39 -39.03 -9.30 47.47
CA ILE A 39 -37.94 -10.21 47.85
C ILE A 39 -37.50 -11.05 46.64
N SER A 40 -38.46 -11.57 45.87
CA SER A 40 -38.22 -12.36 44.66
C SER A 40 -37.49 -11.55 43.58
N ALA A 41 -37.85 -10.29 43.40
CA ALA A 41 -37.20 -9.39 42.45
C ALA A 41 -35.75 -9.07 42.87
N GLY A 42 -35.52 -8.77 44.15
CA GLY A 42 -34.18 -8.55 44.69
C GLY A 42 -33.29 -9.79 44.55
N TYR A 43 -33.84 -10.97 44.82
CA TYR A 43 -33.15 -12.24 44.64
C TYR A 43 -32.78 -12.51 43.17
N ALA A 44 -33.69 -12.22 42.22
CA ALA A 44 -33.43 -12.36 40.79
C ALA A 44 -32.27 -11.47 40.31
N LEU A 45 -32.16 -10.25 40.84
CA LEU A 45 -31.04 -9.34 40.54
C LEU A 45 -29.71 -9.89 41.05
N ILE A 46 -29.67 -10.38 42.29
CA ILE A 46 -28.45 -10.95 42.90
C ILE A 46 -27.96 -12.17 42.13
N ILE A 47 -28.86 -13.10 41.76
CA ILE A 47 -28.49 -14.26 40.93
C ILE A 47 -27.95 -13.79 39.59
N SER A 48 -28.62 -12.84 38.94
CA SER A 48 -28.20 -12.37 37.61
C SER A 48 -26.80 -11.78 37.66
N LEU A 49 -26.50 -10.96 38.68
CA LEU A 49 -25.17 -10.41 38.89
C LEU A 49 -24.13 -11.50 39.17
N LYS A 50 -24.47 -12.50 39.98
CA LYS A 50 -23.57 -13.64 40.29
C LYS A 50 -23.28 -14.49 39.05
N SER A 51 -24.31 -14.80 38.26
CA SER A 51 -24.17 -15.58 37.01
C SER A 51 -23.32 -14.83 35.99
N PHE A 52 -23.54 -13.52 35.83
CA PHE A 52 -22.78 -12.70 34.89
C PHE A 52 -21.31 -12.54 35.32
N THR A 53 -21.06 -12.24 36.59
CA THR A 53 -19.68 -12.11 37.11
C THR A 53 -18.91 -13.42 37.09
N LYS A 54 -19.59 -14.56 37.31
CA LYS A 54 -19.00 -15.89 37.14
C LYS A 54 -18.59 -16.12 35.68
N SER A 55 -19.47 -15.81 34.73
CA SER A 55 -19.20 -15.95 33.30
C SER A 55 -18.00 -15.12 32.83
N ILE A 56 -17.88 -13.87 33.30
CA ILE A 56 -16.71 -13.01 33.01
C ILE A 56 -15.41 -13.63 33.51
N LYS A 57 -15.40 -14.16 34.74
CA LYS A 57 -14.19 -14.75 35.33
C LYS A 57 -13.71 -15.98 34.58
N GLU A 58 -14.64 -16.80 34.09
CA GLU A 58 -14.33 -18.00 33.31
C GLU A 58 -13.78 -17.66 31.92
N HIS A 59 -14.22 -16.55 31.32
CA HIS A 59 -13.89 -16.18 29.94
C HIS A 59 -13.06 -14.89 29.84
N ILE A 60 -12.25 -14.58 30.86
CA ILE A 60 -11.41 -13.37 30.87
C ILE A 60 -10.32 -13.41 29.80
N ASP A 61 -9.79 -14.60 29.51
CA ASP A 61 -8.82 -14.84 28.44
C ASP A 61 -9.52 -15.49 27.24
N PRO A 62 -9.83 -14.71 26.17
CA PRO A 62 -10.53 -15.25 25.00
C PRO A 62 -9.69 -16.23 24.20
N TYR A 63 -8.37 -16.24 24.39
CA TYR A 63 -7.45 -17.08 23.61
C TYR A 63 -7.46 -18.55 24.06
N GLN A 64 -8.12 -18.88 25.18
CA GLN A 64 -8.29 -20.28 25.60
C GLN A 64 -9.31 -21.04 24.75
N THR A 65 -10.36 -20.35 24.28
CA THR A 65 -11.45 -20.94 23.50
C THR A 65 -11.47 -20.50 22.03
N TYR A 66 -10.80 -19.39 21.70
CA TYR A 66 -10.76 -18.87 20.34
C TYR A 66 -9.84 -19.70 19.42
N VAL A 67 -10.39 -20.17 18.30
CA VAL A 67 -9.66 -20.84 17.23
C VAL A 67 -9.65 -19.96 15.98
N ASP A 68 -8.45 -19.61 15.49
CA ASP A 68 -8.31 -18.81 14.27
C ASP A 68 -8.46 -19.71 13.02
N LYS A 69 -9.48 -19.41 12.20
CA LYS A 69 -9.77 -20.15 10.97
C LYS A 69 -8.83 -19.80 9.81
N HIS A 70 -8.01 -18.76 9.96
CA HIS A 70 -7.11 -18.25 8.92
C HIS A 70 -5.63 -18.55 9.22
N ALA A 71 -5.35 -19.59 10.00
CA ALA A 71 -4.03 -19.98 10.43
C ALA A 71 -3.23 -20.73 9.34
N ASP A 72 -3.06 -20.10 8.17
CA ASP A 72 -1.96 -20.43 7.25
C ASP A 72 -0.62 -19.86 7.74
N ILE A 73 -0.64 -19.29 8.95
CA ILE A 73 0.45 -18.57 9.57
C ILE A 73 1.10 -19.49 10.59
N SER A 74 2.38 -19.70 10.36
CA SER A 74 3.34 -20.36 11.23
C SER A 74 3.07 -20.23 12.73
N GLY A 75 3.25 -21.33 13.46
CA GLY A 75 2.92 -21.46 14.88
C GLY A 75 3.50 -20.35 15.77
N GLY A 76 2.67 -19.88 16.72
CA GLY A 76 3.05 -18.93 17.76
C GLY A 76 2.55 -17.50 17.59
N ILE A 77 1.95 -17.15 16.44
CA ILE A 77 1.44 -15.80 16.18
C ILE A 77 -0.06 -15.75 16.50
N ARG A 78 -0.44 -14.90 17.46
CA ARG A 78 -1.85 -14.70 17.85
C ARG A 78 -2.46 -13.54 17.10
N ARG A 79 -3.69 -13.73 16.64
CA ARG A 79 -4.51 -12.66 16.08
C ARG A 79 -4.83 -11.61 17.14
N ASN A 80 -4.76 -10.35 16.76
CA ASN A 80 -5.06 -9.23 17.63
C ASN A 80 -6.53 -9.29 18.09
N TYR A 81 -6.76 -9.02 19.38
CA TYR A 81 -8.05 -9.10 20.07
C TYR A 81 -9.19 -8.45 19.28
N PHE A 82 -8.95 -7.27 18.71
CA PHE A 82 -9.97 -6.49 18.00
C PHE A 82 -10.39 -7.09 16.64
N PHE A 83 -9.64 -8.05 16.08
CA PHE A 83 -9.91 -8.65 14.77
C PHE A 83 -10.61 -10.02 14.84
N GLY A 84 -11.14 -10.42 15.99
CA GLY A 84 -11.84 -11.69 16.16
C GLY A 84 -12.06 -12.09 17.62
N PRO A 85 -10.99 -12.29 18.41
CA PRO A 85 -11.11 -12.78 19.79
C PRO A 85 -12.04 -11.97 20.69
N GLY A 86 -12.13 -10.64 20.52
CA GLY A 86 -13.04 -9.81 21.31
C GLY A 86 -14.52 -10.04 21.01
N PHE A 87 -14.89 -10.34 19.76
CA PHE A 87 -16.26 -10.72 19.42
C PHE A 87 -16.61 -12.10 19.96
N HIS A 88 -15.64 -13.02 19.90
CA HIS A 88 -15.75 -14.35 20.51
C HIS A 88 -15.94 -14.26 22.03
N GLN A 89 -15.19 -13.38 22.70
CA GLN A 89 -15.31 -13.15 24.13
C GLN A 89 -16.71 -12.69 24.55
N ILE A 90 -17.31 -11.76 23.79
CA ILE A 90 -18.69 -11.31 24.04
C ILE A 90 -19.64 -12.51 23.97
N PHE A 91 -19.54 -13.31 22.91
CA PHE A 91 -20.42 -14.46 22.71
C PHE A 91 -20.32 -15.47 23.86
N GLU A 92 -19.10 -15.87 24.23
CA GLU A 92 -18.88 -16.83 25.32
C GLU A 92 -19.35 -16.31 26.68
N ILE A 93 -19.08 -15.04 27.01
CA ILE A 93 -19.54 -14.45 28.28
C ILE A 93 -21.07 -14.40 28.33
N VAL A 94 -21.73 -14.00 27.23
CA VAL A 94 -23.19 -13.91 27.17
C VAL A 94 -23.81 -15.30 27.25
N ALA A 95 -23.33 -16.25 26.45
CA ALA A 95 -23.80 -17.63 26.47
C ALA A 95 -23.61 -18.27 27.86
N GLY A 96 -22.44 -18.09 28.47
CA GLY A 96 -22.13 -18.56 29.82
C GLY A 96 -23.03 -17.93 30.89
N ALA A 97 -23.33 -16.63 30.80
CA ALA A 97 -24.18 -15.94 31.77
C ALA A 97 -25.61 -16.52 31.76
N PHE A 98 -26.17 -16.79 30.58
CA PHE A 98 -27.47 -17.44 30.44
C PHE A 98 -27.45 -18.92 30.86
N ALA A 99 -26.36 -19.63 30.62
CA ALA A 99 -26.18 -21.01 31.06
C ALA A 99 -26.16 -21.10 32.61
N HIS A 100 -25.36 -20.26 33.28
CA HIS A 100 -25.29 -20.18 34.74
C HIS A 100 -26.63 -19.76 35.36
N LEU A 101 -27.37 -18.85 34.72
CA LEU A 101 -28.76 -18.55 35.12
C LEU A 101 -29.68 -19.77 34.98
N GLY A 102 -29.49 -20.59 33.96
CA GLY A 102 -30.15 -21.90 33.81
C GLY A 102 -29.89 -22.86 34.97
N GLU A 103 -28.65 -22.95 35.43
CA GLU A 103 -28.26 -23.82 36.54
C GLU A 103 -28.85 -23.36 37.88
N GLU A 104 -28.77 -22.06 38.20
CA GLU A 104 -29.33 -21.52 39.44
C GLU A 104 -30.86 -21.68 39.49
N ARG A 105 -31.54 -21.63 38.33
CA ARG A 105 -32.99 -21.96 38.24
C ARG A 105 -33.29 -23.42 38.56
N LYS A 106 -32.45 -24.36 38.09
CA LYS A 106 -32.62 -25.80 38.41
C LYS A 106 -32.51 -26.03 39.91
N LYS A 107 -31.52 -25.42 40.58
CA LYS A 107 -31.37 -25.47 42.04
C LYS A 107 -32.60 -24.94 42.77
N LEU A 108 -33.19 -23.84 42.29
CA LEU A 108 -34.41 -23.28 42.88
C LEU A 108 -35.62 -24.22 42.76
N ARG A 109 -35.74 -24.90 41.61
CA ARG A 109 -36.80 -25.88 41.37
C ARG A 109 -36.62 -27.14 42.23
N GLU A 110 -35.39 -27.64 42.36
CA GLU A 110 -35.08 -28.78 43.24
C GLU A 110 -35.30 -28.46 44.72
N TRP A 111 -35.08 -27.21 45.14
CA TRP A 111 -35.34 -26.78 46.52
C TRP A 111 -36.84 -26.79 46.86
N LYS A 112 -37.70 -26.41 45.90
CA LYS A 112 -39.16 -26.48 46.02
C LYS A 112 -39.65 -27.92 46.33
N ASP A 113 -38.98 -28.93 45.79
CA ASP A 113 -39.40 -30.33 45.91
C ASP A 113 -39.01 -30.98 47.25
N LYS A 114 -38.26 -30.27 48.12
CA LYS A 114 -38.03 -30.71 49.50
C LYS A 114 -39.30 -30.50 50.33
N LYS A 115 -39.92 -31.60 50.78
CA LYS A 115 -41.11 -31.59 51.66
C LYS A 115 -40.87 -30.74 52.92
N LEU A 116 -41.59 -29.62 53.03
CA LEU A 116 -41.78 -28.88 54.26
C LEU A 116 -42.97 -29.49 55.02
N GLN A 117 -42.78 -29.87 56.29
CA GLN A 117 -43.83 -30.44 57.16
C GLN A 117 -44.43 -29.33 58.03
N TYR A 118 -45.22 -28.42 57.46
CA TYR A 118 -45.92 -27.38 58.23
C TYR A 118 -47.45 -27.46 58.06
N VAL A 119 -48.17 -26.62 58.82
CA VAL A 119 -49.63 -26.50 58.76
C VAL A 119 -50.03 -25.99 57.37
N TRP A 120 -51.08 -26.58 56.76
CA TRP A 120 -51.55 -26.32 55.38
C TRP A 120 -51.54 -24.84 54.95
N PHE A 121 -51.92 -23.91 55.84
CA PHE A 121 -51.95 -22.48 55.53
C PHE A 121 -50.56 -21.90 55.21
N TRP A 122 -49.52 -22.28 55.95
CA TRP A 122 -48.15 -21.79 55.72
C TRP A 122 -47.55 -22.39 54.46
N ASP A 123 -47.81 -23.67 54.18
CA ASP A 123 -47.34 -24.34 52.97
C ASP A 123 -47.85 -23.64 51.70
N MET A 124 -49.12 -23.23 51.67
CA MET A 124 -49.70 -22.51 50.53
C MET A 124 -48.95 -21.22 50.20
N TRP A 125 -48.64 -20.40 51.20
CA TRP A 125 -47.91 -19.14 51.01
C TRP A 125 -46.46 -19.36 50.60
N ILE A 126 -45.83 -20.40 51.15
CA ILE A 126 -44.48 -20.79 50.75
C ILE A 126 -44.47 -21.23 49.28
N TYR A 127 -45.37 -22.12 48.85
CA TYR A 127 -45.46 -22.55 47.45
C TYR A 127 -45.76 -21.39 46.49
N LEU A 128 -46.63 -20.45 46.89
CA LEU A 128 -46.89 -19.23 46.14
C LEU A 128 -45.61 -18.39 46.03
N GLY A 129 -44.88 -18.22 47.14
CA GLY A 129 -43.59 -17.54 47.17
C GLY A 129 -42.56 -18.15 46.23
N TYR A 130 -42.42 -19.48 46.22
CA TYR A 130 -41.56 -20.19 45.28
C TYR A 130 -41.98 -20.01 43.84
N PHE A 131 -43.29 -20.09 43.55
CA PHE A 131 -43.80 -19.90 42.21
C PHE A 131 -43.46 -18.49 41.71
N VAL A 132 -43.73 -17.47 42.52
CA VAL A 132 -43.38 -16.08 42.22
C VAL A 132 -41.87 -15.92 42.06
N ALA A 133 -41.06 -16.51 42.95
CA ALA A 133 -39.60 -16.45 42.85
C ALA A 133 -39.06 -17.09 41.57
N ILE A 134 -39.61 -18.23 41.13
CA ILE A 134 -39.25 -18.88 39.86
C ILE A 134 -39.63 -17.97 38.69
N VAL A 135 -40.86 -17.42 38.67
CA VAL A 135 -41.33 -16.54 37.59
C VAL A 135 -40.51 -15.24 37.53
N CYS A 136 -40.23 -14.63 38.68
CA CYS A 136 -39.38 -13.45 38.78
C CYS A 136 -37.94 -13.75 38.33
N ALA A 137 -37.34 -14.86 38.77
CA ALA A 137 -36.01 -15.26 38.32
C ALA A 137 -35.95 -15.56 36.82
N LEU A 138 -37.05 -16.04 36.22
CA LEU A 138 -37.17 -16.23 34.78
C LEU A 138 -37.23 -14.91 34.03
N VAL A 139 -38.20 -14.05 34.36
CA VAL A 139 -38.47 -12.83 33.61
C VAL A 139 -37.44 -11.75 33.93
N LEU A 140 -37.31 -11.38 35.21
CA LEU A 140 -36.37 -10.35 35.63
C LEU A 140 -34.92 -10.81 35.48
N GLY A 141 -34.64 -12.09 35.72
CA GLY A 141 -33.28 -12.61 35.55
C GLY A 141 -32.80 -12.60 34.10
N PHE A 142 -33.71 -12.88 33.15
CA PHE A 142 -33.41 -12.72 31.72
C PHE A 142 -33.19 -11.25 31.35
N ILE A 143 -34.05 -10.35 31.83
CA ILE A 143 -33.94 -8.90 31.58
C ILE A 143 -32.61 -8.35 32.11
N TRP A 144 -32.23 -8.68 33.35
CA TRP A 144 -30.97 -8.20 33.94
C TRP A 144 -29.74 -8.76 33.23
N ASN A 145 -29.70 -10.06 32.91
CA ASN A 145 -28.59 -10.62 32.15
C ASN A 145 -28.49 -10.05 30.74
N ALA A 146 -29.62 -9.81 30.07
CA ALA A 146 -29.63 -9.12 28.78
C ALA A 146 -29.09 -7.68 28.93
N ALA A 147 -29.49 -6.94 29.96
CA ALA A 147 -28.99 -5.60 30.22
C ALA A 147 -27.48 -5.56 30.49
N PHE A 148 -26.95 -6.47 31.32
CA PHE A 148 -25.50 -6.57 31.56
C PHE A 148 -24.72 -7.00 30.30
N SER A 149 -25.30 -7.89 29.50
CA SER A 149 -24.73 -8.32 28.22
C SER A 149 -24.65 -7.17 27.22
N ILE A 150 -25.71 -6.36 27.11
CA ILE A 150 -25.74 -5.17 26.26
C ILE A 150 -24.70 -4.15 26.74
N LEU A 151 -24.59 -3.92 28.05
CA LEU A 151 -23.59 -3.01 28.62
C LEU A 151 -22.16 -3.45 28.29
N LEU A 152 -21.83 -4.73 28.48
CA LEU A 152 -20.52 -5.27 28.15
C LEU A 152 -20.22 -5.16 26.66
N ALA A 153 -21.17 -5.56 25.81
CA ALA A 153 -21.04 -5.45 24.36
C ALA A 153 -20.82 -3.99 23.94
N ALA A 154 -21.57 -3.04 24.51
CA ALA A 154 -21.40 -1.62 24.22
C ALA A 154 -19.99 -1.12 24.58
N VAL A 155 -19.45 -1.47 25.75
CA VAL A 155 -18.09 -1.07 26.16
C VAL A 155 -17.04 -1.63 25.20
N ILE A 156 -17.13 -2.91 24.84
CA ILE A 156 -16.17 -3.54 23.93
C ILE A 156 -16.30 -2.97 22.51
N ILE A 157 -17.51 -2.74 22.02
CA ILE A 157 -17.78 -2.16 20.69
C ILE A 157 -17.26 -0.72 20.60
N ILE A 158 -17.44 0.10 21.65
CA ILE A 158 -16.89 1.46 21.69
C ILE A 158 -15.36 1.41 21.63
N GLY A 159 -14.73 0.52 22.41
CA GLY A 159 -13.28 0.31 22.37
C GLY A 159 -12.79 -0.15 20.99
N MET A 160 -13.51 -1.11 20.38
CA MET A 160 -13.26 -1.58 19.01
C MET A 160 -13.36 -0.44 18.00
N THR A 161 -14.40 0.39 18.09
CA THR A 161 -14.62 1.50 17.17
C THR A 161 -13.45 2.49 17.23
N GLY A 162 -13.05 2.90 18.44
CA GLY A 162 -11.89 3.78 18.61
C GLY A 162 -10.59 3.17 18.06
N PHE A 163 -10.37 1.88 18.31
CA PHE A 163 -9.23 1.16 17.76
C PHE A 163 -9.25 1.07 16.22
N PHE A 164 -10.40 0.76 15.61
CA PHE A 164 -10.55 0.70 14.16
C PHE A 164 -10.39 2.07 13.50
N SER A 165 -10.85 3.16 14.13
CA SER A 165 -10.59 4.52 13.68
C SER A 165 -9.09 4.83 13.69
N PHE A 166 -8.39 4.49 14.78
CA PHE A 166 -6.94 4.66 14.88
C PHE A 166 -6.18 3.81 13.85
N PHE A 167 -6.55 2.54 13.69
CA PHE A 167 -5.97 1.65 12.69
C PHE A 167 -6.19 2.18 11.27
N SER A 168 -7.40 2.65 10.96
CA SER A 168 -7.74 3.20 9.65
C SER A 168 -6.92 4.46 9.37
N LEU A 169 -6.71 5.33 10.36
CA LEU A 169 -5.87 6.51 10.23
C LEU A 169 -4.41 6.13 9.94
N LEU A 170 -3.83 5.20 10.70
CA LEU A 170 -2.47 4.72 10.46
C LEU A 170 -2.31 4.03 9.10
N TRP A 171 -3.27 3.20 8.72
CA TRP A 171 -3.26 2.52 7.43
C TRP A 171 -3.38 3.51 6.28
N LEU A 172 -4.24 4.51 6.43
CA LEU A 172 -4.43 5.56 5.42
C LEU A 172 -3.17 6.44 5.31
N THR A 173 -2.53 6.83 6.41
CA THR A 173 -1.29 7.62 6.36
C THR A 173 -0.16 6.84 5.70
N ASP A 174 0.01 5.55 6.01
CA ASP A 174 1.00 4.69 5.35
C ASP A 174 0.76 4.61 3.84
N ARG A 175 -0.51 4.42 3.43
CA ARG A 175 -0.89 4.41 2.00
C ARG A 175 -0.68 5.76 1.32
N ILE A 176 -1.07 6.86 1.95
CA ILE A 176 -0.86 8.21 1.41
C ILE A 176 0.63 8.49 1.24
N VAL A 177 1.48 8.08 2.19
CA VAL A 177 2.94 8.26 2.07
C VAL A 177 3.50 7.48 0.90
N LEU A 178 3.09 6.21 0.72
CA LEU A 178 3.53 5.39 -0.42
C LEU A 178 3.09 5.98 -1.76
N ILE A 179 1.85 6.47 -1.85
CA ILE A 179 1.30 7.10 -3.06
C ILE A 179 1.98 8.44 -3.34
N ARG A 180 2.11 9.32 -2.33
CA ARG A 180 2.73 10.65 -2.48
C ARG A 180 4.20 10.59 -2.83
N ARG A 181 4.93 9.62 -2.27
CA ARG A 181 6.34 9.42 -2.59
C ARG A 181 6.53 8.60 -3.87
N SER A 182 5.45 8.17 -4.53
CA SER A 182 5.48 7.34 -5.74
C SER A 182 6.38 6.11 -5.61
N ILE A 183 6.53 5.57 -4.39
CA ILE A 183 7.42 4.45 -4.11
C ILE A 183 6.76 3.20 -4.68
N HIS A 184 7.28 2.76 -5.81
CA HIS A 184 6.90 1.52 -6.45
C HIS A 184 8.17 0.75 -6.74
N ASN A 185 8.18 -0.53 -6.39
CA ASN A 185 9.34 -1.35 -6.66
C ASN A 185 9.16 -1.99 -8.03
N ARG A 186 9.92 -1.51 -9.02
CA ARG A 186 10.16 -2.25 -10.27
C ARG A 186 11.35 -3.17 -10.08
N CYS A 187 11.18 -4.41 -10.50
CA CYS A 187 12.28 -5.36 -10.50
C CYS A 187 13.20 -5.11 -11.71
N PRO A 188 14.54 -5.10 -11.52
CA PRO A 188 15.51 -4.94 -12.60
C PRO A 188 15.57 -6.15 -13.55
N ILE A 189 15.13 -7.34 -13.12
CA ILE A 189 15.14 -8.54 -13.95
C ILE A 189 13.79 -8.74 -14.63
N CYS A 190 12.71 -8.92 -13.87
CA CYS A 190 11.40 -9.25 -14.45
C CYS A 190 10.57 -8.05 -14.89
N LYS A 191 11.01 -6.81 -14.64
CA LYS A 191 10.37 -5.54 -15.05
C LYS A 191 8.96 -5.30 -14.49
N ARG A 192 8.41 -6.24 -13.72
CA ARG A 192 7.10 -6.14 -13.07
C ARG A 192 7.11 -5.15 -11.92
N LYS A 193 6.03 -4.37 -11.84
CA LYS A 193 5.73 -3.48 -10.73
C LYS A 193 5.11 -4.27 -9.58
N SER A 194 5.68 -4.13 -8.38
CA SER A 194 5.08 -4.64 -7.15
C SER A 194 4.77 -3.48 -6.20
N VAL A 195 3.54 -3.47 -5.66
CA VAL A 195 3.12 -2.47 -4.66
C VAL A 195 3.73 -2.78 -3.30
N ILE A 196 3.91 -4.07 -3.00
CA ILE A 196 4.50 -4.56 -1.75
C ILE A 196 5.50 -5.66 -2.14
N PRO A 197 6.80 -5.49 -1.86
CA PRO A 197 7.79 -6.52 -2.09
C PRO A 197 7.70 -7.59 -1.00
N VAL A 198 8.37 -8.71 -1.22
CA VAL A 198 8.52 -9.76 -0.21
C VAL A 198 9.67 -9.37 0.72
N PHE A 199 9.50 -9.47 2.04
CA PHE A 199 10.54 -9.08 3.00
C PHE A 199 11.17 -10.29 3.69
N ILE A 200 12.46 -10.21 3.99
CA ILE A 200 13.20 -11.26 4.68
C ILE A 200 13.46 -10.86 6.13
N CYS A 201 13.24 -11.79 7.07
CA CYS A 201 13.55 -11.57 8.48
C CYS A 201 15.08 -11.50 8.69
N PRO A 202 15.61 -10.44 9.33
CA PRO A 202 17.06 -10.28 9.53
C PRO A 202 17.67 -11.31 10.48
N SER A 203 16.87 -11.92 11.37
CA SER A 203 17.37 -12.87 12.36
C SER A 203 17.36 -14.31 11.89
N CYS A 204 16.40 -14.71 11.04
CA CYS A 204 16.20 -16.12 10.66
C CYS A 204 16.01 -16.37 9.16
N GLY A 205 16.02 -15.34 8.32
CA GLY A 205 15.84 -15.48 6.87
C GLY A 205 14.42 -15.85 6.42
N ALA A 206 13.43 -15.88 7.31
CA ALA A 206 12.06 -16.23 6.94
C ALA A 206 11.45 -15.22 5.96
N ILE A 207 10.72 -15.74 4.97
CA ILE A 207 10.13 -14.97 3.87
C ILE A 207 8.72 -14.50 4.25
N HIS A 208 8.50 -13.18 4.24
CA HIS A 208 7.24 -12.53 4.57
C HIS A 208 6.63 -11.84 3.34
N LYS A 209 5.71 -12.53 2.66
CA LYS A 209 5.03 -12.04 1.44
C LYS A 209 4.06 -10.87 1.69
N LYS A 210 3.58 -10.71 2.92
CA LYS A 210 2.52 -9.74 3.26
C LYS A 210 2.80 -9.02 4.58
N LEU A 211 3.97 -8.40 4.67
CA LEU A 211 4.38 -7.58 5.83
C LEU A 211 3.72 -6.20 5.78
N VAL A 212 2.42 -6.15 6.06
CA VAL A 212 1.60 -4.94 6.08
C VAL A 212 0.78 -4.86 7.37
N PRO A 213 0.31 -3.67 7.78
CA PRO A 213 -0.57 -3.54 8.92
C PRO A 213 -1.82 -4.40 8.75
N GLY A 214 -2.12 -5.25 9.73
CA GLY A 214 -3.24 -6.18 9.64
C GLY A 214 -3.55 -6.91 10.95
N PRO A 215 -4.39 -7.97 10.89
CA PRO A 215 -4.89 -8.68 12.06
C PRO A 215 -3.80 -9.31 12.95
N TYR A 216 -2.62 -9.57 12.39
CA TYR A 216 -1.49 -10.24 13.06
C TYR A 216 -0.38 -9.26 13.48
N GLY A 217 -0.58 -7.96 13.28
CA GLY A 217 0.40 -6.94 13.61
C GLY A 217 0.06 -5.60 12.96
N ILE A 218 -0.22 -4.57 13.75
CA ILE A 218 -0.52 -3.22 13.22
C ILE A 218 0.75 -2.45 12.95
N MET A 219 1.60 -2.32 13.96
CA MET A 219 2.91 -1.66 13.86
C MET A 219 4.06 -2.66 13.76
N LYS A 220 3.91 -3.80 14.43
CA LYS A 220 4.90 -4.88 14.48
C LYS A 220 4.20 -6.21 14.27
N HIS A 221 4.81 -7.07 13.48
CA HIS A 221 4.44 -8.45 13.25
C HIS A 221 5.56 -9.33 13.80
N LYS A 222 5.23 -10.23 14.72
CA LYS A 222 6.21 -11.13 15.32
C LYS A 222 6.49 -12.28 14.35
N CYS A 223 7.76 -12.48 13.99
CA CYS A 223 8.21 -13.62 13.20
C CYS A 223 8.18 -14.92 14.04
N THR A 224 8.25 -16.07 13.39
CA THR A 224 8.36 -17.40 14.04
C THR A 224 9.56 -17.53 14.95
N CYS A 225 10.67 -16.86 14.59
CA CYS A 225 11.87 -16.81 15.42
C CYS A 225 11.72 -15.90 16.65
N GLY A 226 10.58 -15.24 16.81
CA GLY A 226 10.30 -14.33 17.92
C GLY A 226 10.72 -12.87 17.68
N THR A 227 11.40 -12.56 16.57
CA THR A 227 11.80 -11.19 16.21
C THR A 227 10.60 -10.35 15.78
N ASP A 228 10.50 -9.12 16.27
CA ASP A 228 9.45 -8.19 15.88
C ASP A 228 9.84 -7.43 14.60
N LEU A 229 9.05 -7.61 13.54
CA LEU A 229 9.23 -6.95 12.25
C LEU A 229 8.26 -5.78 12.11
N ALA A 230 8.75 -4.60 11.72
CA ALA A 230 7.90 -3.45 11.45
C ALA A 230 6.99 -3.70 10.24
N THR A 231 5.70 -3.40 10.37
CA THR A 231 4.69 -3.59 9.32
C THR A 231 4.39 -2.30 8.54
N THR A 232 4.69 -1.13 9.11
CA THR A 232 4.51 0.19 8.48
C THR A 232 5.80 0.71 7.88
N PHE A 233 5.68 1.51 6.82
CA PHE A 233 6.80 2.19 6.18
C PHE A 233 7.52 3.13 7.17
N LEU A 234 6.75 3.98 7.88
CA LEU A 234 7.28 4.89 8.90
C LEU A 234 7.89 4.15 10.10
N GLY A 235 7.41 2.93 10.38
CA GLY A 235 7.96 2.07 11.44
C GLY A 235 9.31 1.44 11.10
N GLY A 236 9.86 1.71 9.90
CA GLY A 236 11.16 1.20 9.48
C GLY A 236 11.10 -0.09 8.66
N ARG A 237 9.93 -0.47 8.11
CA ARG A 237 9.80 -1.64 7.22
C ARG A 237 10.78 -1.58 6.04
N SER A 238 11.08 -0.39 5.54
CA SER A 238 11.95 -0.22 4.38
C SER A 238 13.40 -0.64 4.59
N LYS A 239 13.83 -0.81 5.85
CA LYS A 239 15.19 -1.23 6.22
C LYS A 239 15.44 -2.72 6.03
N TYR A 240 14.38 -3.52 5.89
CA TYR A 240 14.50 -4.94 5.69
C TYR A 240 14.83 -5.25 4.23
N GLU A 241 15.64 -6.30 4.04
CA GLU A 241 15.92 -6.83 2.72
C GLU A 241 14.62 -7.25 2.03
N SER A 242 14.49 -6.85 0.76
CA SER A 242 13.26 -6.99 0.01
C SER A 242 13.51 -7.67 -1.33
N HIS A 243 12.62 -8.55 -1.74
CA HIS A 243 12.72 -9.38 -2.94
C HIS A 243 11.49 -9.19 -3.83
N CYS A 244 11.69 -9.40 -5.14
CA CYS A 244 10.60 -9.37 -6.10
C CYS A 244 9.63 -10.55 -5.86
N PRO A 245 8.31 -10.33 -5.73
CA PRO A 245 7.35 -11.42 -5.53
C PRO A 245 7.20 -12.38 -6.72
N TYR A 246 7.75 -12.03 -7.90
CA TYR A 246 7.59 -12.79 -9.14
C TYR A 246 8.83 -13.60 -9.53
N CYS A 247 10.02 -13.00 -9.43
CA CYS A 247 11.28 -13.63 -9.85
C CYS A 247 12.31 -13.76 -8.72
N ASP A 248 11.94 -13.38 -7.50
CA ASP A 248 12.76 -13.48 -6.28
C ASP A 248 14.10 -12.72 -6.32
N THR A 249 14.31 -11.86 -7.32
CA THR A 249 15.48 -10.98 -7.36
C THR A 249 15.45 -9.99 -6.19
N LYS A 250 16.60 -9.85 -5.52
CA LYS A 250 16.81 -8.83 -4.51
C LYS A 250 16.52 -7.43 -5.06
N LEU A 251 15.69 -6.70 -4.33
CA LEU A 251 15.37 -5.30 -4.58
C LEU A 251 16.22 -4.47 -3.63
N PHE A 252 17.07 -3.63 -4.22
CA PHE A 252 18.12 -2.91 -3.51
C PHE A 252 17.59 -1.85 -2.55
N SER A 253 16.46 -1.23 -2.88
CA SER A 253 15.73 -0.46 -1.90
C SER A 253 14.23 -0.59 -2.12
N SER A 254 13.51 -0.96 -1.06
CA SER A 254 12.04 -1.00 -1.07
C SER A 254 11.40 0.39 -0.96
N SER A 255 12.22 1.44 -0.84
CA SER A 255 11.83 2.82 -0.58
C SER A 255 12.31 3.84 -1.60
N SER A 256 13.02 3.43 -2.66
CA SER A 256 13.54 4.37 -3.65
C SER A 256 12.44 4.83 -4.59
N GLN A 257 12.49 6.11 -4.93
CA GLN A 257 11.76 6.62 -6.08
C GLN A 257 12.46 6.13 -7.35
N GLN A 258 11.69 5.76 -8.37
CA GLN A 258 12.24 5.27 -9.63
C GLN A 258 12.01 6.30 -10.72
N TYR A 259 13.04 6.51 -11.54
CA TYR A 259 13.01 7.39 -12.71
C TYR A 259 13.61 6.63 -13.90
N GLY A 260 12.75 6.18 -14.79
CA GLY A 260 13.08 5.39 -15.98
C GLY A 260 13.14 6.25 -17.23
N ILE A 261 14.26 6.18 -17.95
CA ILE A 261 14.47 6.83 -19.24
C ILE A 261 14.59 5.74 -20.29
N GLN A 262 13.84 5.85 -21.38
CA GLN A 262 13.92 4.91 -22.50
C GLN A 262 14.77 5.48 -23.63
N LEU A 263 15.79 4.72 -24.04
CA LEU A 263 16.60 5.02 -25.22
C LEU A 263 15.93 4.42 -26.47
N VAL A 264 15.78 5.23 -27.50
CA VAL A 264 15.09 4.90 -28.76
C VAL A 264 15.97 5.30 -29.93
N GLY A 265 16.14 4.44 -30.92
CA GLY A 265 16.89 4.78 -32.14
C GLY A 265 17.19 3.55 -32.98
N GLY A 266 17.50 3.76 -34.26
CA GLY A 266 17.80 2.70 -35.22
C GLY A 266 19.12 1.99 -34.91
N ILE A 267 19.44 0.93 -35.64
CA ILE A 267 20.76 0.31 -35.59
C ILE A 267 21.81 1.27 -36.18
N GLY A 268 22.99 1.27 -35.59
CA GLY A 268 24.11 2.09 -36.07
C GLY A 268 23.98 3.59 -35.77
N THR A 269 22.91 4.03 -35.11
CA THR A 269 22.71 5.44 -34.75
C THR A 269 23.55 5.90 -33.56
N GLY A 270 24.33 5.00 -32.93
CA GLY A 270 25.23 5.35 -31.82
C GLY A 270 24.63 5.27 -30.42
N LYS A 271 23.56 4.49 -30.21
CA LYS A 271 22.95 4.27 -28.89
C LYS A 271 23.94 3.79 -27.83
N THR A 272 24.68 2.73 -28.13
CA THR A 272 25.67 2.12 -27.23
C THR A 272 26.82 3.07 -26.92
N THR A 273 27.36 3.73 -27.95
CA THR A 273 28.40 4.76 -27.83
C THR A 273 27.94 5.92 -26.96
N PHE A 274 26.69 6.38 -27.15
CA PHE A 274 26.09 7.42 -26.31
C PHE A 274 25.99 7.00 -24.85
N LEU A 275 25.55 5.77 -24.57
CA LEU A 275 25.45 5.25 -23.20
C LEU A 275 26.82 5.18 -22.52
N ALA A 276 27.85 4.66 -23.20
CA ALA A 276 29.20 4.58 -22.65
C ALA A 276 29.74 5.98 -22.30
N ALA A 277 29.65 6.92 -23.24
CA ALA A 277 30.07 8.30 -23.04
C ALA A 277 29.28 9.01 -21.93
N PHE A 278 27.95 8.85 -21.92
CA PHE A 278 27.08 9.44 -20.90
C PHE A 278 27.44 8.93 -19.51
N TRP A 279 27.56 7.60 -19.32
CA TRP A 279 27.82 7.05 -17.99
C TRP A 279 29.21 7.40 -17.47
N HIS A 280 30.22 7.48 -18.36
CA HIS A 280 31.55 7.95 -17.98
C HIS A 280 31.51 9.41 -17.49
N GLU A 281 31.01 10.33 -18.32
CA GLU A 281 30.86 11.75 -17.97
C GLU A 281 29.98 11.96 -16.73
N TYR A 282 28.92 11.16 -16.59
CA TYR A 282 28.03 11.24 -15.44
C TYR A 282 28.70 10.75 -14.16
N ALA A 283 29.49 9.67 -14.23
CA ALA A 283 30.27 9.19 -13.10
C ALA A 283 31.32 10.22 -12.67
N GLU A 284 32.02 10.86 -13.61
CA GLU A 284 32.94 11.96 -13.29
C GLU A 284 32.22 13.14 -12.66
N TRP A 285 31.11 13.59 -13.24
CA TRP A 285 30.29 14.67 -12.71
C TRP A 285 29.80 14.37 -11.28
N LEU A 286 29.42 13.13 -10.99
CA LEU A 286 29.05 12.68 -9.65
C LEU A 286 30.24 12.70 -8.68
N ARG A 287 31.46 12.35 -9.10
CA ARG A 287 32.66 12.42 -8.25
C ARG A 287 33.00 13.83 -7.81
N TYR A 288 32.74 14.82 -8.66
CA TYR A 288 32.90 16.24 -8.29
C TYR A 288 31.81 16.73 -7.32
N ASN A 289 30.64 16.07 -7.31
CA ASN A 289 29.53 16.37 -6.40
C ASN A 289 29.55 15.46 -5.17
N SER A 290 30.34 15.84 -4.15
CA SER A 290 30.64 15.03 -2.95
C SER A 290 29.44 14.61 -2.08
N ASP A 291 28.27 15.21 -2.30
CA ASP A 291 27.12 15.07 -1.41
C ASP A 291 26.17 13.91 -1.79
N VAL A 292 26.49 13.18 -2.85
CA VAL A 292 25.66 12.07 -3.36
C VAL A 292 26.43 10.76 -3.30
N ARG A 293 25.90 9.78 -2.56
CA ARG A 293 26.38 8.39 -2.62
C ARG A 293 25.69 7.66 -3.76
N VAL A 294 26.47 6.89 -4.50
CA VAL A 294 26.05 6.28 -5.76
C VAL A 294 26.36 4.79 -5.74
N GLU A 295 25.39 3.98 -6.12
CA GLU A 295 25.54 2.53 -6.30
C GLU A 295 25.02 2.17 -7.71
N ALA A 296 25.87 1.55 -8.54
CA ALA A 296 25.59 1.23 -9.94
C ALA A 296 25.33 -0.27 -10.13
N MET A 297 24.34 -0.63 -10.97
CA MET A 297 23.91 -2.02 -11.17
C MET A 297 23.34 -2.29 -12.57
N PRO A 298 23.62 -3.47 -13.17
CA PRO A 298 24.62 -4.48 -12.75
C PRO A 298 26.06 -3.99 -12.95
N GLU A 299 26.97 -4.27 -12.01
CA GLU A 299 28.40 -3.84 -12.10
C GLU A 299 29.04 -4.28 -13.42
N GLU A 300 28.87 -5.55 -13.81
CA GLU A 300 29.40 -6.10 -15.07
C GLU A 300 28.95 -5.33 -16.32
N ALA A 301 27.75 -4.74 -16.30
CA ALA A 301 27.25 -3.96 -17.42
C ALA A 301 27.92 -2.58 -17.49
N PHE A 302 28.24 -2.00 -16.33
CA PHE A 302 29.01 -0.75 -16.25
C PHE A 302 30.49 -0.96 -16.58
N ASP A 303 31.09 -2.08 -16.17
CA ASP A 303 32.48 -2.42 -16.51
C ASP A 303 32.67 -2.46 -18.04
N LYS A 304 31.73 -3.09 -18.76
CA LYS A 304 31.75 -3.09 -20.24
C LYS A 304 31.65 -1.69 -20.85
N LEU A 305 30.87 -0.79 -20.25
CA LEU A 305 30.74 0.58 -20.75
C LEU A 305 32.05 1.36 -20.58
N VAL A 306 32.76 1.12 -19.47
CA VAL A 306 34.09 1.70 -19.22
C VAL A 306 35.10 1.16 -20.24
N ASP A 307 35.10 -0.16 -20.47
CA ASP A 307 35.97 -0.79 -21.47
C ASP A 307 35.74 -0.22 -22.88
N TRP A 308 34.48 -0.03 -23.30
CA TRP A 308 34.16 0.59 -24.60
C TRP A 308 34.60 2.05 -24.70
N PHE A 309 34.46 2.81 -23.62
CA PHE A 309 34.91 4.20 -23.55
C PHE A 309 36.44 4.33 -23.69
N ASP A 310 37.18 3.44 -23.01
CA ASP A 310 38.64 3.46 -22.99
C ASP A 310 39.27 2.87 -24.27
N SER A 311 38.67 1.81 -24.81
CA SER A 311 39.17 1.14 -26.01
C SER A 311 38.83 1.87 -27.32
N GLY A 312 37.79 2.71 -27.31
CA GLY A 312 37.30 3.35 -28.53
C GLY A 312 36.38 2.45 -29.38
N GLU A 313 36.26 1.16 -29.05
CA GLU A 313 35.53 0.17 -29.84
C GLU A 313 34.23 -0.25 -29.14
N SER A 314 33.08 0.04 -29.76
CA SER A 314 31.78 -0.45 -29.29
C SER A 314 31.31 -1.58 -30.20
N GLU A 315 31.04 -2.77 -29.64
CA GLU A 315 30.39 -3.85 -30.39
C GLU A 315 28.91 -3.52 -30.67
N ALA A 316 28.40 -3.99 -31.81
CA ALA A 316 26.98 -3.92 -32.09
C ALA A 316 26.23 -4.78 -31.06
N THR A 317 25.22 -4.20 -30.38
CA THR A 317 24.41 -4.90 -29.39
C THR A 317 23.65 -6.05 -30.09
N LEU A 318 24.16 -7.28 -29.97
CA LEU A 318 23.53 -8.46 -30.56
C LEU A 318 22.18 -8.74 -29.90
N GLU A 319 21.25 -9.18 -30.75
CA GLU A 319 19.81 -9.35 -30.53
C GLU A 319 19.44 -10.06 -29.21
N THR A 320 18.26 -9.69 -28.68
CA THR A 320 17.41 -10.35 -27.67
C THR A 320 17.35 -9.81 -26.23
N ASN A 321 18.35 -9.09 -25.71
CA ASN A 321 18.30 -8.60 -24.31
C ASN A 321 18.28 -7.08 -24.21
N ALA A 322 17.12 -6.53 -23.81
CA ALA A 322 17.02 -5.13 -23.40
C ALA A 322 17.77 -4.93 -22.07
N THR A 323 18.97 -4.34 -22.16
CA THR A 323 19.87 -4.12 -21.03
C THR A 323 19.40 -2.91 -20.21
N MET A 324 19.52 -3.01 -18.88
CA MET A 324 19.22 -1.92 -17.96
C MET A 324 20.48 -1.44 -17.28
N TYR A 325 20.67 -0.13 -17.29
CA TYR A 325 21.71 0.55 -16.53
C TYR A 325 21.05 1.34 -15.42
N SER A 326 21.15 0.86 -14.18
CA SER A 326 20.53 1.48 -13.01
C SER A 326 21.59 2.08 -12.09
N ILE A 327 21.36 3.33 -11.67
CA ILE A 327 22.15 3.99 -10.63
C ILE A 327 21.23 4.49 -9.51
N ILE A 328 21.54 4.13 -8.27
CA ILE A 328 20.85 4.61 -7.07
C ILE A 328 21.60 5.80 -6.49
N HIS A 329 20.91 6.93 -6.37
CA HIS A 329 21.41 8.16 -5.78
C HIS A 329 20.87 8.29 -4.36
N THR A 330 21.77 8.41 -3.38
CA THR A 330 21.41 8.57 -1.97
C THR A 330 22.00 9.86 -1.41
N GLN A 331 21.13 10.74 -0.92
CA GLN A 331 21.48 11.96 -0.19
C GLN A 331 20.95 11.84 1.25
N GLU A 332 21.70 12.34 2.24
CA GLU A 332 21.40 12.10 3.68
C GLU A 332 19.98 12.53 4.12
N GLN A 333 19.39 13.54 3.46
CA GLN A 333 18.08 14.10 3.83
C GLN A 333 16.94 13.77 2.84
N HIS A 334 17.23 13.09 1.73
CA HIS A 334 16.23 12.80 0.69
C HIS A 334 15.99 11.30 0.56
N THR A 335 14.82 10.94 0.01
CA THR A 335 14.55 9.54 -0.36
C THR A 335 15.49 9.13 -1.48
N PRO A 336 16.12 7.93 -1.40
CA PRO A 336 16.97 7.45 -2.49
C PRO A 336 16.22 7.43 -3.83
N VAL A 337 16.92 7.74 -4.91
CA VAL A 337 16.34 7.82 -6.25
C VAL A 337 17.12 6.93 -7.20
N GLN A 338 16.45 5.94 -7.77
CA GLN A 338 17.01 5.05 -8.77
C GLN A 338 16.73 5.60 -10.17
N MET A 339 17.77 6.05 -10.86
CA MET A 339 17.72 6.34 -12.29
C MET A 339 17.95 5.04 -13.05
N THR A 340 17.16 4.76 -14.08
CA THR A 340 17.39 3.59 -14.95
C THR A 340 17.26 4.00 -16.40
N ILE A 341 18.30 3.75 -17.19
CA ILE A 341 18.25 3.91 -18.64
C ILE A 341 18.04 2.53 -19.27
N TYR A 342 16.97 2.41 -20.04
CA TYR A 342 16.63 1.19 -20.77
C TYR A 342 17.17 1.29 -22.19
N ASP A 343 18.05 0.36 -22.57
CA ASP A 343 18.46 0.18 -23.96
C ASP A 343 17.58 -0.90 -24.60
N ILE A 344 16.80 -0.54 -25.60
CA ILE A 344 16.02 -1.48 -26.42
C ILE A 344 16.65 -1.52 -27.80
N ALA A 345 16.95 -2.73 -28.28
CA ALA A 345 17.45 -2.94 -29.63
C ALA A 345 16.42 -2.42 -30.65
N GLY A 346 16.87 -1.62 -31.62
CA GLY A 346 16.03 -0.86 -32.55
C GLY A 346 15.20 -1.68 -33.53
N GLU A 347 15.37 -3.01 -33.56
CA GLU A 347 14.62 -3.95 -34.39
C GLU A 347 13.52 -4.71 -33.63
N VAL A 348 13.48 -4.63 -32.30
CA VAL A 348 12.52 -5.39 -31.49
C VAL A 348 11.21 -4.60 -31.37
N PHE A 349 10.62 -4.29 -32.53
CA PHE A 349 9.25 -3.78 -32.61
C PHE A 349 8.23 -4.84 -33.08
N ASP A 350 8.64 -6.12 -33.18
CA ASP A 350 7.73 -7.26 -33.37
C ASP A 350 7.23 -7.79 -32.01
N PHE A 351 6.16 -7.19 -31.50
CA PHE A 351 5.64 -7.34 -30.12
C PHE A 351 4.83 -8.60 -29.80
N ALA A 352 5.02 -9.69 -30.53
CA ALA A 352 4.11 -10.84 -30.40
C ALA A 352 4.31 -11.70 -29.13
N GLU A 353 5.50 -11.74 -28.49
CA GLU A 353 5.76 -12.79 -27.48
C GLU A 353 6.31 -12.38 -26.10
N SER A 354 6.89 -11.18 -25.89
CA SER A 354 7.51 -10.88 -24.58
C SER A 354 6.71 -9.90 -23.70
N GLU A 355 6.03 -10.46 -22.69
CA GLU A 355 5.32 -9.72 -21.61
C GLU A 355 6.27 -8.76 -20.84
N VAL A 356 7.58 -8.99 -20.94
CA VAL A 356 8.66 -8.24 -20.29
C VAL A 356 8.96 -6.92 -21.02
N GLN A 357 8.94 -6.89 -22.36
CA GLN A 357 9.22 -5.66 -23.14
C GLN A 357 8.03 -4.71 -23.15
N GLN A 358 6.80 -5.22 -23.19
CA GLN A 358 5.58 -4.40 -23.07
C GLN A 358 5.51 -3.65 -21.73
N GLN A 359 6.10 -4.17 -20.66
CA GLN A 359 6.12 -3.49 -19.36
C GLN A 359 7.14 -2.34 -19.28
N GLN A 360 8.15 -2.30 -20.16
CA GLN A 360 9.15 -1.22 -20.21
C GLN A 360 8.51 0.08 -20.67
N PHE A 361 7.78 0.05 -21.79
CA PHE A 361 7.14 1.24 -22.36
C PHE A 361 5.98 1.79 -21.52
N ARG A 362 5.35 0.97 -20.66
CA ARG A 362 4.23 1.42 -19.81
C ARG A 362 4.60 2.48 -18.78
N TYR A 363 5.87 2.60 -18.40
CA TYR A 363 6.26 3.31 -17.19
C TYR A 363 7.54 4.15 -17.35
N CYS A 364 7.81 4.73 -18.51
CA CYS A 364 8.93 5.67 -18.69
C CYS A 364 8.54 7.09 -18.28
N GLU A 365 9.44 7.78 -17.61
CA GLU A 365 9.29 9.17 -17.19
C GLU A 365 10.02 10.16 -18.13
N GLY A 366 10.76 9.64 -19.12
CA GLY A 366 11.40 10.41 -20.20
C GLY A 366 11.84 9.53 -21.37
N PHE A 367 11.95 10.11 -22.56
CA PHE A 367 12.48 9.45 -23.76
C PHE A 367 13.74 10.15 -24.28
N LEU A 368 14.73 9.35 -24.66
CA LEU A 368 15.91 9.77 -25.41
C LEU A 368 15.80 9.20 -26.82
N VAL A 369 15.48 10.05 -27.80
CA VAL A 369 15.35 9.66 -29.22
C VAL A 369 16.63 10.01 -29.95
N ILE A 370 17.39 8.99 -30.35
CA ILE A 370 18.66 9.14 -31.05
C ILE A 370 18.42 9.16 -32.56
N ILE A 371 18.82 10.27 -33.19
CA ILE A 371 18.82 10.46 -34.64
C ILE A 371 20.26 10.58 -35.11
N ASP A 372 20.60 9.81 -36.14
CA ASP A 372 21.88 9.89 -36.83
C ASP A 372 21.74 10.64 -38.15
N PRO A 373 22.27 11.87 -38.26
CA PRO A 373 22.15 12.67 -39.48
C PRO A 373 22.91 12.08 -40.68
N THR A 374 23.80 11.11 -40.46
CA THR A 374 24.51 10.39 -41.54
C THR A 374 23.70 9.22 -42.12
N SER A 375 22.59 8.85 -41.47
CA SER A 375 21.67 7.83 -41.96
C SER A 375 20.68 8.40 -42.98
N THR A 376 19.84 7.56 -43.58
CA THR A 376 18.79 8.04 -44.48
C THR A 376 17.61 8.59 -43.66
N PRO A 377 17.03 9.76 -44.05
CA PRO A 377 15.89 10.32 -43.33
C PRO A 377 14.68 9.38 -43.22
N ASP A 378 14.44 8.57 -44.25
CA ASP A 378 13.35 7.58 -44.27
C ASP A 378 13.53 6.51 -43.19
N TYR A 379 14.77 6.02 -42.98
CA TYR A 379 15.07 5.01 -41.96
C TYR A 379 14.83 5.54 -40.54
N ALA A 380 15.22 6.80 -40.29
CA ALA A 380 14.94 7.45 -39.01
C ALA A 380 13.44 7.63 -38.79
N SER A 381 12.71 8.05 -39.82
CA SER A 381 11.26 8.24 -39.77
C SER A 381 10.51 6.93 -39.50
N GLU A 382 10.92 5.84 -40.14
CA GLU A 382 10.35 4.50 -39.93
C GLU A 382 10.58 4.03 -38.48
N THR A 383 11.80 4.18 -37.98
CA THR A 383 12.14 3.81 -36.59
C THR A 383 11.28 4.57 -35.58
N ILE A 384 11.13 5.89 -35.77
CA ILE A 384 10.32 6.75 -34.91
C ILE A 384 8.83 6.35 -34.98
N THR A 385 8.33 6.04 -36.19
CA THR A 385 6.96 5.59 -36.40
C THR A 385 6.68 4.28 -35.64
N ASN A 386 7.59 3.30 -35.76
CA ASN A 386 7.47 2.01 -35.06
C ASN A 386 7.48 2.21 -33.54
N PHE A 387 8.34 3.09 -33.04
CA PHE A 387 8.36 3.46 -31.62
C PHE A 387 7.04 4.09 -31.15
N ILE A 388 6.50 5.07 -31.88
CA ILE A 388 5.25 5.75 -31.51
C ILE A 388 4.07 4.77 -31.52
N ASN A 389 3.98 3.92 -32.54
CA ASN A 389 2.92 2.90 -32.64
C ASN A 389 2.98 1.93 -31.47
N THR A 390 4.17 1.43 -31.16
CA THR A 390 4.43 0.57 -30.00
C THR A 390 3.99 1.22 -28.70
N LEU A 391 4.38 2.47 -28.51
CA LEU A 391 4.06 3.23 -27.31
C LEU A 391 2.56 3.40 -27.17
N ASN A 392 1.85 3.69 -28.26
CA ASN A 392 0.40 3.78 -28.28
C ASN A 392 -0.29 2.45 -27.95
N ASP A 393 0.18 1.33 -28.52
CA ASP A 393 -0.36 -0.01 -28.26
C ASP A 393 -0.20 -0.40 -26.79
N VAL A 394 0.98 -0.14 -26.22
CA VAL A 394 1.30 -0.48 -24.84
C VAL A 394 0.52 0.39 -23.84
N MET A 395 0.35 1.68 -24.15
CA MET A 395 -0.32 2.66 -23.30
C MET A 395 -1.84 2.60 -23.40
N GLY A 396 -2.39 2.13 -24.52
CA GLY A 396 -3.83 1.93 -24.74
C GLY A 396 -4.66 3.18 -24.35
N LYS A 397 -5.53 3.04 -23.33
CA LYS A 397 -6.40 4.13 -22.83
C LYS A 397 -5.65 5.33 -22.22
N ASN A 398 -4.35 5.21 -21.95
CA ASN A 398 -3.51 6.24 -21.35
C ASN A 398 -2.60 6.97 -22.37
N ALA A 399 -2.87 6.88 -23.68
CA ALA A 399 -2.08 7.57 -24.70
C ALA A 399 -1.92 9.08 -24.44
N ALA A 400 -2.95 9.73 -23.89
CA ALA A 400 -2.91 11.14 -23.50
C ALA A 400 -1.92 11.44 -22.35
N MET A 401 -1.56 10.45 -21.52
CA MET A 401 -0.48 10.61 -20.54
C MET A 401 0.90 10.45 -21.19
N ALA A 402 1.00 9.62 -22.24
CA ALA A 402 2.25 9.37 -22.94
C ALA A 402 2.75 10.60 -23.71
N SER A 403 1.84 11.42 -24.27
CA SER A 403 2.19 12.69 -24.92
C SER A 403 2.73 13.76 -23.95
N SER A 404 2.50 13.59 -22.64
CA SER A 404 3.01 14.49 -21.59
C SER A 404 4.38 14.11 -21.04
N VAL A 405 4.98 13.02 -21.55
CA VAL A 405 6.33 12.59 -21.19
C VAL A 405 7.34 13.40 -22.00
N PRO A 406 8.36 14.01 -21.36
CA PRO A 406 9.36 14.81 -22.07
C PRO A 406 10.25 13.94 -22.96
N VAL A 407 10.58 14.48 -24.14
CA VAL A 407 11.40 13.82 -25.17
C VAL A 407 12.63 14.66 -25.49
N ALA A 408 13.81 14.11 -25.20
CA ALA A 408 15.07 14.67 -25.64
C ALA A 408 15.51 13.98 -26.93
N VAL A 409 15.56 14.75 -28.02
CA VAL A 409 16.04 14.29 -29.32
C VAL A 409 17.54 14.56 -29.40
N VAL A 410 18.32 13.49 -29.48
CA VAL A 410 19.78 13.51 -29.52
C VAL A 410 20.22 13.34 -30.96
N ILE A 411 20.78 14.40 -31.55
CA ILE A 411 21.41 14.38 -32.86
C ILE A 411 22.84 13.91 -32.67
N THR A 412 23.08 12.63 -32.93
CA THR A 412 24.40 11.99 -32.79
C THR A 412 25.34 12.34 -33.93
N LYS A 413 26.61 11.96 -33.79
CA LYS A 413 27.67 12.18 -34.79
C LYS A 413 27.77 13.66 -35.21
N ALA A 414 27.42 14.57 -34.29
CA ALA A 414 27.39 16.01 -34.56
C ALA A 414 28.80 16.58 -34.80
N ASP A 415 29.85 15.82 -34.47
CA ASP A 415 31.23 16.08 -34.85
C ASP A 415 31.46 16.17 -36.36
N LYS A 416 30.69 15.43 -37.17
CA LYS A 416 30.75 15.51 -38.63
C LYS A 416 30.12 16.79 -39.19
N TYR A 417 29.26 17.43 -38.40
CA TYR A 417 28.52 18.65 -38.76
C TYR A 417 28.90 19.83 -37.84
N LYS A 418 30.15 19.88 -37.35
CA LYS A 418 30.69 20.93 -36.44
C LYS A 418 30.41 22.37 -36.91
N LYS A 419 30.37 22.60 -38.23
CA LYS A 419 30.15 23.92 -38.85
C LYS A 419 28.70 24.41 -38.75
N GLU A 420 27.77 23.51 -38.46
CA GLU A 420 26.33 23.79 -38.45
C GLU A 420 25.78 23.67 -37.03
N ILE A 421 25.99 22.51 -36.40
CA ILE A 421 25.44 22.15 -35.07
C ILE A 421 26.49 21.89 -33.99
N GLY A 422 27.76 22.22 -34.23
CA GLY A 422 28.78 22.13 -33.19
C GLY A 422 28.54 23.15 -32.06
N LEU A 423 28.84 22.78 -30.81
CA LEU A 423 28.66 23.67 -29.64
C LEU A 423 29.34 25.06 -29.79
N PRO A 424 30.57 25.18 -30.34
CA PRO A 424 31.19 26.49 -30.57
C PRO A 424 30.43 27.32 -31.61
N ARG A 425 29.89 26.67 -32.66
CA ARG A 425 29.10 27.33 -33.69
C ARG A 425 27.80 27.87 -33.12
N ILE A 426 27.05 27.04 -32.41
CA ILE A 426 25.80 27.43 -31.75
C ILE A 426 26.05 28.58 -30.78
N SER A 427 27.11 28.51 -29.98
CA SER A 427 27.49 29.60 -29.06
C SER A 427 27.84 30.91 -29.78
N SER A 428 28.49 30.83 -30.95
CA SER A 428 28.81 32.02 -31.76
C SER A 428 27.57 32.66 -32.37
N LEU A 429 26.64 31.85 -32.89
CA LEU A 429 25.36 32.32 -33.45
C LEU A 429 24.46 32.88 -32.36
N PHE A 430 24.49 32.29 -31.16
CA PHE A 430 23.75 32.79 -30.01
C PHE A 430 24.19 34.20 -29.63
N LYS A 431 25.49 34.48 -29.58
CA LYS A 431 26.00 35.83 -29.26
C LYS A 431 25.49 36.89 -30.24
N ILE A 432 25.50 36.57 -31.54
CA ILE A 432 24.99 37.45 -32.59
C ILE A 432 23.48 37.66 -32.40
N LYS A 433 22.73 36.57 -32.19
CA LYS A 433 21.27 36.63 -32.06
C LYS A 433 20.81 37.29 -30.77
N LEU A 434 21.60 37.24 -29.70
CA LEU A 434 21.34 37.93 -28.44
C LEU A 434 21.45 39.46 -28.60
N GLU A 435 22.27 39.95 -29.54
CA GLU A 435 22.34 41.38 -29.88
C GLU A 435 21.07 41.84 -30.62
N GLU A 436 20.40 40.93 -31.33
CA GLU A 436 19.15 41.19 -32.08
C GLU A 436 17.89 40.98 -31.22
N ASP A 437 17.89 39.98 -30.34
CA ASP A 437 16.78 39.60 -29.45
C ASP A 437 17.31 39.32 -28.04
N TYR A 438 17.15 40.30 -27.14
CA TYR A 438 17.65 40.23 -25.76
C TYR A 438 16.92 39.21 -24.88
N GLU A 439 15.76 38.69 -25.29
CA GLU A 439 14.97 37.74 -24.51
C GLU A 439 15.25 36.27 -24.86
N ILE A 440 16.04 36.01 -25.91
CA ILE A 440 16.34 34.65 -26.34
C ILE A 440 17.28 33.94 -25.34
N SER A 441 16.85 32.79 -24.83
CA SER A 441 17.70 31.95 -23.99
C SER A 441 18.65 31.10 -24.84
N ALA A 442 19.85 30.81 -24.31
CA ALA A 442 20.81 29.93 -24.97
C ALA A 442 20.20 28.55 -25.26
N GLU A 443 19.38 28.07 -24.33
CA GLU A 443 18.64 26.81 -24.44
C GLU A 443 17.67 26.78 -25.62
N ARG A 444 16.90 27.86 -25.80
CA ARG A 444 15.97 28.01 -26.93
C ARG A 444 16.71 28.13 -28.26
N HIS A 445 17.80 28.90 -28.28
CA HIS A 445 18.62 29.07 -29.48
C HIS A 445 19.25 27.75 -29.94
N GLN A 446 19.80 26.96 -29.02
CA GLN A 446 20.33 25.63 -29.31
C GLN A 446 19.24 24.73 -29.89
N ASN A 447 18.06 24.69 -29.25
CA ASN A 447 16.93 23.90 -29.71
C ASN A 447 16.52 24.25 -31.15
N ASP A 448 16.35 25.54 -31.44
CA ASP A 448 15.90 26.02 -32.75
C ASP A 448 16.95 25.75 -33.83
N THR A 449 18.24 25.85 -33.50
CA THR A 449 19.35 25.56 -34.42
C THR A 449 19.41 24.06 -34.75
N CYS A 450 19.30 23.20 -33.74
CA CYS A 450 19.30 21.75 -33.95
C CYS A 450 18.05 21.27 -34.68
N ARG A 451 16.88 21.84 -34.36
CA ARG A 451 15.63 21.59 -35.09
C ARG A 451 15.75 22.01 -36.55
N GLY A 452 16.25 23.22 -36.81
CA GLY A 452 16.47 23.73 -38.17
C GLY A 452 17.38 22.84 -38.98
N PHE A 453 18.51 22.41 -38.39
CA PHE A 453 19.44 21.48 -39.04
C PHE A 453 18.77 20.19 -39.52
N LEU A 454 17.92 19.57 -38.70
CA LEU A 454 17.20 18.35 -39.11
C LEU A 454 16.24 18.60 -40.28
N LEU A 455 15.53 19.73 -40.28
CA LEU A 455 14.65 20.12 -41.38
C LEU A 455 15.44 20.33 -42.67
N ASP A 456 16.56 21.05 -42.60
CA ASP A 456 17.42 21.34 -43.74
C ASP A 456 18.04 20.06 -44.35
N HIS A 457 18.19 19.00 -43.54
CA HIS A 457 18.72 17.70 -43.95
C HIS A 457 17.63 16.66 -44.32
N GLY A 458 16.37 17.08 -44.45
CA GLY A 458 15.27 16.22 -44.92
C GLY A 458 14.62 15.34 -43.84
N TYR A 459 14.93 15.55 -42.56
CA TYR A 459 14.31 14.84 -41.43
C TYR A 459 12.97 15.45 -40.98
N GLU A 460 12.31 16.24 -41.85
CA GLU A 460 11.05 16.91 -41.56
C GLU A 460 9.96 15.94 -41.08
N ASN A 461 9.84 14.77 -41.72
CA ASN A 461 8.89 13.73 -41.30
C ASN A 461 9.16 13.25 -39.88
N SER A 462 10.43 13.02 -39.52
CA SER A 462 10.83 12.60 -38.18
C SER A 462 10.51 13.66 -37.13
N VAL A 463 10.83 14.92 -37.42
CA VAL A 463 10.53 16.07 -36.55
C VAL A 463 9.02 16.20 -36.33
N ASN A 464 8.23 16.19 -37.41
CA ASN A 464 6.77 16.33 -37.35
C ASN A 464 6.11 15.16 -36.60
N LEU A 465 6.61 13.93 -36.76
CA LEU A 465 6.10 12.76 -36.02
C LEU A 465 6.31 12.90 -34.51
N ILE A 466 7.51 13.35 -34.08
CA ILE A 466 7.81 13.54 -32.66
C ILE A 466 6.98 14.70 -32.09
N GLU A 467 6.97 15.86 -32.75
CA GLU A 467 6.27 17.06 -32.27
C GLU A 467 4.74 16.92 -32.30
N SER A 468 4.19 16.07 -33.17
CA SER A 468 2.75 15.76 -33.17
C SER A 468 2.36 14.76 -32.06
N SER A 469 3.31 13.93 -31.60
CA SER A 469 3.06 12.89 -30.61
C SER A 469 3.34 13.34 -29.17
N PHE A 470 4.26 14.30 -28.98
CA PHE A 470 4.74 14.74 -27.67
C PHE A 470 4.69 16.26 -27.52
N VAL A 471 4.30 16.72 -26.34
CA VAL A 471 4.12 18.16 -26.05
C VAL A 471 5.45 18.85 -25.69
N ASP A 472 6.35 18.13 -25.02
CA ASP A 472 7.61 18.67 -24.52
C ASP A 472 8.79 17.98 -25.19
N VAL A 473 9.32 18.61 -26.24
CA VAL A 473 10.37 18.08 -27.11
C VAL A 473 11.52 19.07 -27.17
N ARG A 474 12.75 18.58 -27.03
CA ARG A 474 13.95 19.40 -27.18
C ARG A 474 15.06 18.68 -27.94
N TYR A 475 15.76 19.42 -28.80
CA TYR A 475 16.83 18.91 -29.66
C TYR A 475 18.22 19.26 -29.13
N PHE A 476 19.13 18.28 -29.14
CA PHE A 476 20.49 18.40 -28.61
C PHE A 476 21.52 17.85 -29.62
N PRO A 477 22.59 18.60 -29.92
CA PRO A 477 23.71 18.08 -30.70
C PRO A 477 24.68 17.34 -29.78
N VAL A 478 25.02 16.11 -30.14
CA VAL A 478 25.89 15.26 -29.34
C VAL A 478 26.93 14.58 -30.22
N SER A 479 28.17 14.60 -29.76
CA SER A 479 29.18 13.66 -30.22
C SER A 479 29.61 12.82 -29.03
N ALA A 480 29.27 11.54 -29.06
CA ALA A 480 29.63 10.61 -28.00
C ALA A 480 31.10 10.16 -28.11
N MET A 481 31.65 10.11 -29.31
CA MET A 481 33.03 9.68 -29.55
C MET A 481 34.00 10.87 -29.65
N GLY A 482 33.53 12.05 -30.10
CA GLY A 482 34.35 13.27 -30.19
C GLY A 482 35.18 13.41 -31.48
N HIS A 483 35.59 12.27 -32.05
CA HIS A 483 36.43 12.13 -33.23
C HIS A 483 35.88 11.05 -34.20
N ASP A 484 36.47 10.95 -35.41
CA ASP A 484 36.20 9.83 -36.33
C ASP A 484 36.77 8.51 -35.77
N GLN A 485 36.35 7.35 -36.30
CA GLN A 485 36.78 6.01 -35.84
C GLN A 485 38.27 5.72 -36.13
N GLU A 486 39.17 6.46 -35.49
CA GLU A 486 40.61 6.18 -35.41
C GLU A 486 40.98 6.01 -33.92
N GLU A 487 41.96 5.13 -33.65
CA GLU A 487 42.33 4.63 -32.31
C GLU A 487 42.53 5.75 -31.28
N GLY A 488 41.76 5.70 -30.19
CA GLY A 488 41.83 6.65 -29.08
C GLY A 488 40.64 6.52 -28.10
N GLN A 489 40.83 7.04 -26.89
CA GLN A 489 39.77 7.18 -25.88
C GLN A 489 38.73 8.20 -26.35
N TYR A 490 37.46 7.99 -26.01
CA TYR A 490 36.39 8.92 -26.40
C TYR A 490 36.62 10.33 -25.84
N GLU A 491 36.31 11.35 -26.66
CA GLU A 491 36.29 12.77 -26.27
C GLU A 491 34.87 13.36 -26.38
N PRO A 492 33.93 12.90 -25.55
CA PRO A 492 32.52 13.24 -25.72
C PRO A 492 32.25 14.73 -25.48
N TRP A 493 31.23 15.25 -26.15
CA TRP A 493 30.67 16.55 -25.83
C TRP A 493 29.16 16.58 -25.99
N GLY A 494 28.49 17.33 -25.10
CA GLY A 494 27.04 17.47 -25.06
C GLY A 494 26.28 16.25 -24.53
N VAL A 495 26.95 15.18 -24.10
CA VAL A 495 26.30 13.91 -23.70
C VAL A 495 25.46 14.01 -22.42
N LEU A 496 25.81 14.91 -21.49
CA LEU A 496 25.06 15.12 -20.24
C LEU A 496 23.78 15.93 -20.46
N ASP A 497 23.80 16.89 -21.38
CA ASP A 497 22.72 17.89 -21.54
C ASP A 497 21.32 17.28 -21.75
N PRO A 498 21.12 16.27 -22.63
CA PRO A 498 19.81 15.69 -22.87
C PRO A 498 19.23 15.03 -21.62
N VAL A 499 20.06 14.29 -20.87
CA VAL A 499 19.65 13.58 -19.66
C VAL A 499 19.41 14.56 -18.52
N PHE A 500 20.26 15.58 -18.39
CA PHE A 500 20.10 16.62 -17.37
C PHE A 500 18.85 17.45 -17.60
N TRP A 501 18.50 17.71 -18.86
CA TRP A 501 17.24 18.37 -19.20
C TRP A 501 16.03 17.54 -18.77
N LEU A 502 16.02 16.23 -19.05
CA LEU A 502 14.96 15.33 -18.56
C LEU A 502 14.88 15.33 -17.03
N MET A 503 16.03 15.32 -16.35
CA MET A 503 16.12 15.35 -14.89
C MET A 503 15.72 16.70 -14.26
N LYS A 504 15.76 17.80 -15.01
CA LYS A 504 15.32 19.13 -14.56
C LYS A 504 13.80 19.29 -14.52
N HIS A 505 13.05 18.42 -15.20
CA HIS A 505 11.60 18.49 -15.30
C HIS A 505 10.92 18.40 -13.91
N ASP A 506 9.82 19.12 -13.69
CA ASP A 506 9.21 19.32 -12.36
C ASP A 506 8.81 18.02 -11.64
N LYS A 507 8.50 16.98 -12.41
CA LYS A 507 8.09 15.66 -11.90
C LYS A 507 9.28 14.73 -11.61
N CYS A 508 10.51 15.12 -11.98
CA CYS A 508 11.69 14.28 -11.80
C CYS A 508 12.21 14.35 -10.35
N PRO A 509 12.32 13.22 -9.63
CA PRO A 509 12.86 13.19 -8.28
C PRO A 509 14.36 13.50 -8.20
N LEU A 510 15.10 13.41 -9.31
CA LEU A 510 16.53 13.71 -9.40
C LEU A 510 16.83 15.22 -9.53
N ARG A 511 15.80 16.07 -9.66
CA ARG A 511 15.97 17.51 -9.85
C ARG A 511 16.76 18.18 -8.71
N SER A 512 16.68 17.66 -7.49
CA SER A 512 17.46 18.19 -6.35
C SER A 512 18.96 17.98 -6.51
N ILE A 513 19.37 16.97 -7.29
CA ILE A 513 20.77 16.60 -7.49
C ILE A 513 21.42 17.54 -8.52
N ILE A 514 20.68 17.96 -9.55
CA ILE A 514 21.19 18.83 -10.63
C ILE A 514 21.16 20.33 -10.27
N ARG A 515 20.48 20.72 -9.19
CA ARG A 515 20.30 22.14 -8.79
C ARG A 515 21.54 22.81 -8.19
N ILE A 516 22.74 22.23 -8.38
CA ILE A 516 24.02 22.79 -7.91
C ILE A 516 24.63 23.65 -9.03
#